data_AF-A0A7C1J850-F1
#
_entry.id   AF-A0A7C1J850-F1
#
_cell.length_a   1.000
_cell.length_b   1.000
_cell.length_c   1.000
_cell.angle_alpha   90.00
_cell.angle_beta   90.00
_cell.angle_gamma   90.00
#
_symmetry.space_group_name_H-M   'P 1'
#
loop_
_entity.id
_entity.type
_entity.pdbx_description
1 polymer ?
#
loop_
_entity_poly.entity_id
_entity_poly.type
_entity_poly.pdbx_seq_one_letter_code
_entity_poly.pdbx_strand_id
1 'polypeptide(L)'
;MREKSLEACLALSYNALDTETQRRFRALGVFAPAPFDEEAILTVWNESLSASNDLSETIRTLTRRALLTKTPAGRYTQHALLRAYALALLARANEQEAAAARHADYYRKFAKEKHWREVENTFEQIEQGWEWVQTHKPEHIVPFVGAVQRFLNTRGRPLEELRWLEVGLKQAQAAAQRKDEGTLLNNIARVYDALGQREKALTQYEQALAIMREVGDRSGEGTTLNNIAAVYSALGQKEKALEQYEQALAIMREVGDRSGEGTTLNNIARVYDALGQREKALTQYEQALAIMREVGDRSG
;
A
#
# COMPACT_ATOMS: atom_id res chain seq x y z
N MET A 1 1.26 21.63 36.95
CA MET A 1 2.43 21.15 37.71
C MET A 1 2.93 19.78 37.25
N ARG A 2 2.06 18.77 37.01
CA ARG A 2 2.48 17.40 36.60
C ARG A 2 3.15 17.29 35.22
N GLU A 3 2.79 18.16 34.28
CA GLU A 3 3.32 18.13 32.90
C GLU A 3 4.78 18.62 32.83
N LYS A 4 5.09 19.71 33.55
CA LYS A 4 6.46 20.25 33.67
C LYS A 4 7.43 19.30 34.40
N SER A 5 6.94 18.54 35.39
CA SER A 5 7.77 17.56 36.09
C SER A 5 8.10 16.35 35.22
N LEU A 6 7.15 15.91 34.38
CA LEU A 6 7.37 14.81 33.45
C LEU A 6 8.37 15.20 32.35
N GLU A 7 8.20 16.38 31.75
CA GLU A 7 9.12 16.88 30.72
C GLU A 7 10.55 17.02 31.27
N ALA A 8 10.70 17.48 32.52
CA ALA A 8 12.00 17.55 33.18
C ALA A 8 12.64 16.16 33.38
N CYS A 9 11.87 15.14 33.76
CA CYS A 9 12.37 13.77 33.87
C CYS A 9 12.79 13.18 32.51
N LEU A 10 12.01 13.42 31.45
CA LEU A 10 12.37 13.00 30.10
C LEU A 10 13.64 13.70 29.60
N ALA A 11 13.77 14.99 29.87
CA ALA A 11 14.95 15.78 29.52
C ALA A 11 16.21 15.27 30.23
N LEU A 12 16.13 14.86 31.49
CA LEU A 12 17.27 14.28 32.22
C LEU A 12 17.74 12.97 31.56
N SER A 13 16.82 12.07 31.22
CA SER A 13 17.15 10.81 30.56
C SER A 13 17.74 11.02 29.17
N TYR A 14 17.25 12.02 28.42
CA TYR A 14 17.71 12.37 27.07
C TYR A 14 19.07 13.09 27.07
N ASN A 15 19.25 14.11 27.92
CA ASN A 15 20.49 14.91 27.97
C ASN A 15 21.71 14.09 28.45
N ALA A 16 21.47 12.96 29.13
CA ALA A 16 22.51 12.04 29.56
C ALA A 16 22.93 11.02 28.48
N LEU A 17 22.41 11.14 27.25
CA LEU A 17 22.82 10.38 26.06
C LEU A 17 23.90 11.16 25.29
N ASP A 18 24.76 10.45 24.57
CA ASP A 18 25.67 11.07 23.60
C ASP A 18 24.90 11.67 22.41
N THR A 19 25.56 12.57 21.67
CA THR A 19 24.94 13.33 20.57
C THR A 19 24.32 12.44 19.50
N GLU A 20 24.95 11.30 19.19
CA GLU A 20 24.47 10.40 18.14
C GLU A 20 23.27 9.60 18.62
N THR A 21 23.31 9.07 19.84
CA THR A 21 22.15 8.41 20.46
C THR A 21 20.97 9.37 20.65
N GLN A 22 21.23 10.65 20.94
CA GLN A 22 20.21 11.69 20.94
C GLN A 22 19.56 11.87 19.56
N ARG A 23 20.36 11.99 18.49
CA ARG A 23 19.87 12.09 17.10
C ARG A 23 18.99 10.90 16.74
N ARG A 24 19.49 9.68 17.01
CA ARG A 24 18.79 8.42 16.79
C ARG A 24 17.48 8.34 17.58
N PHE A 25 17.46 8.75 18.85
CA PHE A 25 16.24 8.81 19.66
C PHE A 25 15.19 9.77 19.09
N ARG A 26 15.59 10.98 18.67
CA ARG A 26 14.66 11.96 18.06
C ARG A 26 14.00 11.36 16.81
N ALA A 27 14.79 10.73 15.95
CA ALA A 27 14.32 10.15 14.70
C ALA A 27 13.24 9.06 14.93
N LEU A 28 13.30 8.31 16.03
CA LEU A 28 12.27 7.33 16.38
C LEU A 28 10.88 7.95 16.64
N GLY A 29 10.80 9.26 16.87
CA GLY A 29 9.52 9.96 17.08
C GLY A 29 8.54 9.86 15.90
N VAL A 30 9.01 9.48 14.71
CA VAL A 30 8.17 9.26 13.52
C VAL A 30 7.35 7.97 13.60
N PHE A 31 7.70 7.03 14.47
CA PHE A 31 6.95 5.78 14.62
C PHE A 31 5.71 5.96 15.49
N ALA A 32 4.62 5.30 15.13
CA ALA A 32 3.45 5.13 16.00
C ALA A 32 3.82 4.37 17.29
N PRO A 33 3.02 4.47 18.36
CA PRO A 33 3.16 3.62 19.55
C PRO A 33 2.76 2.15 19.29
N ALA A 34 2.91 1.68 18.05
CA ALA A 34 2.79 0.28 17.63
C ALA A 34 4.19 -0.34 17.46
N PRO A 35 4.33 -1.68 17.58
CA PRO A 35 5.62 -2.33 17.39
C PRO A 35 6.19 -2.13 15.98
N PHE A 36 7.49 -1.85 15.90
CA PHE A 36 8.29 -1.75 14.68
C PHE A 36 9.54 -2.62 14.79
N ASP A 37 10.05 -3.09 13.66
CA ASP A 37 11.24 -3.94 13.60
C ASP A 37 12.54 -3.11 13.51
N GLU A 38 13.66 -3.82 13.59
CA GLU A 38 15.00 -3.22 13.55
C GLU A 38 15.32 -2.61 12.19
N GLU A 39 14.84 -3.20 11.09
CA GLU A 39 15.05 -2.66 9.75
C GLU A 39 14.36 -1.30 9.57
N ALA A 40 13.16 -1.13 10.12
CA ALA A 40 12.46 0.14 10.14
C ALA A 40 13.27 1.21 10.91
N ILE A 41 13.81 0.85 12.09
CA ILE A 41 14.67 1.74 12.90
C ILE A 41 15.87 2.22 12.08
N LEU A 42 16.59 1.27 11.48
CA LEU A 42 17.79 1.53 10.69
C LEU A 42 17.47 2.42 9.48
N THR A 43 16.35 2.17 8.81
CA THR A 43 15.90 2.99 7.68
C THR A 43 15.66 4.43 8.11
N VAL A 44 14.99 4.67 9.24
CA VAL A 44 14.76 6.03 9.76
C VAL A 44 16.07 6.69 10.20
N TRP A 45 17.06 5.93 10.66
CA TRP A 45 18.41 6.43 10.97
C TRP A 45 19.29 6.66 9.73
N ASN A 46 18.83 6.23 8.55
CA ASN A 46 19.60 6.23 7.30
C ASN A 46 20.85 5.34 7.38
N GLU A 47 20.72 4.16 7.99
CA GLU A 47 21.79 3.19 8.22
C GLU A 47 21.39 1.80 7.69
N SER A 48 22.39 0.95 7.42
CA SER A 48 22.19 -0.41 6.87
C SER A 48 22.41 -1.47 7.96
N LEU A 49 21.76 -2.63 7.84
CA LEU A 49 22.03 -3.83 8.66
C LEU A 49 23.51 -4.27 8.63
N SER A 50 24.25 -3.90 7.58
CA SER A 50 25.68 -4.16 7.46
C SER A 50 26.57 -3.22 8.29
N ALA A 51 26.00 -2.18 8.91
CA ALA A 51 26.74 -1.27 9.76
C ALA A 51 26.82 -1.79 11.22
N SER A 52 28.06 -2.05 11.68
CA SER A 52 28.64 -1.89 13.03
C SER A 52 27.93 -2.43 14.31
N ASN A 53 28.76 -2.93 15.24
CA ASN A 53 28.43 -3.18 16.66
C ASN A 53 27.83 -1.95 17.39
N ASP A 54 28.09 -0.74 16.90
CA ASP A 54 27.62 0.54 17.48
C ASP A 54 26.09 0.67 17.49
N LEU A 55 25.43 0.21 16.42
CA LEU A 55 23.96 0.25 16.28
C LEU A 55 23.26 -0.62 17.31
N SER A 56 23.79 -1.83 17.53
CA SER A 56 23.34 -2.72 18.61
C SER A 56 23.51 -2.08 19.98
N GLU A 57 24.60 -1.32 20.20
CA GLU A 57 24.84 -0.66 21.48
C GLU A 57 23.93 0.55 21.72
N THR A 58 23.59 1.33 20.69
CA THR A 58 22.58 2.38 20.79
C THR A 58 21.21 1.81 21.16
N ILE A 59 20.73 0.78 20.46
CA ILE A 59 19.43 0.14 20.75
C ILE A 59 19.41 -0.41 22.19
N ARG A 60 20.48 -1.08 22.62
CA ARG A 60 20.64 -1.55 24.01
C ARG A 60 20.61 -0.41 25.01
N THR A 61 21.26 0.71 24.70
CA THR A 61 21.29 1.88 25.59
C THR A 61 19.92 2.53 25.72
N LEU A 62 19.19 2.70 24.62
CA LEU A 62 17.81 3.19 24.63
C LEU A 62 16.89 2.24 25.41
N THR A 63 17.09 0.93 25.28
CA THR A 63 16.30 -0.07 26.00
C THR A 63 16.62 -0.10 27.50
N ARG A 64 17.89 -0.07 27.90
CA ARG A 64 18.31 0.00 29.32
C ARG A 64 17.77 1.24 30.02
N ARG A 65 17.61 2.35 29.31
CA ARG A 65 17.07 3.61 29.82
C ARG A 65 15.55 3.73 29.70
N ALA A 66 14.86 2.66 29.29
CA ALA A 66 13.41 2.62 29.07
C ALA A 66 12.89 3.67 28.08
N LEU A 67 13.75 4.16 27.18
CA LEU A 67 13.39 5.06 26.08
C LEU A 67 12.81 4.30 24.88
N LEU A 68 13.11 3.01 24.80
CA LEU A 68 12.59 2.04 23.85
C LEU A 68 12.28 0.74 24.61
N THR A 69 11.22 0.03 24.24
CA THR A 69 10.84 -1.24 24.86
C THR A 69 10.92 -2.37 23.84
N LYS A 70 11.63 -3.46 24.16
CA LYS A 70 11.66 -4.66 23.32
C LYS A 70 10.51 -5.59 23.69
N THR A 71 9.71 -5.98 22.71
CA THR A 71 8.59 -6.90 22.88
C THR A 71 9.07 -8.35 22.89
N PRO A 72 8.29 -9.30 23.44
CA PRO A 72 8.62 -10.73 23.39
C PRO A 72 8.80 -11.28 21.97
N ALA A 73 8.14 -10.68 20.98
CA ALA A 73 8.27 -11.02 19.57
C ALA A 73 9.55 -10.45 18.91
N GLY A 74 10.45 -9.83 19.69
CA GLY A 74 11.71 -9.27 19.20
C GLY A 74 11.60 -7.90 18.54
N ARG A 75 10.42 -7.28 18.53
CA ARG A 75 10.17 -5.95 17.96
C ARG A 75 10.35 -4.85 19.01
N TYR A 76 10.29 -3.59 18.61
CA TYR A 76 10.48 -2.44 19.48
C TYR A 76 9.24 -1.54 19.52
N THR A 77 8.93 -0.96 20.67
CA THR A 77 7.86 0.02 20.85
C THR A 77 8.36 1.22 21.64
N GLN A 78 7.74 2.38 21.39
CA GLN A 78 7.97 3.58 22.17
C GLN A 78 6.67 4.02 22.85
N HIS A 79 6.75 4.38 24.13
CA HIS A 79 5.60 4.92 24.85
C HIS A 79 5.14 6.24 24.22
N ALA A 80 3.82 6.49 24.16
CA ALA A 80 3.24 7.65 23.48
C ALA A 80 3.83 9.00 23.94
N LEU A 81 4.10 9.16 25.24
CA LEU A 81 4.74 10.38 25.80
C LEU A 81 6.20 10.54 25.34
N LEU A 82 6.95 9.43 25.27
CA LEU A 82 8.34 9.44 24.78
C LEU A 82 8.39 9.77 23.30
N ARG A 83 7.46 9.22 22.52
CA ARG A 83 7.28 9.54 21.10
C ARG A 83 6.98 11.03 20.91
N ALA A 84 6.00 11.57 21.62
CA ALA A 84 5.63 12.99 21.52
C ALA A 84 6.82 13.91 21.86
N TYR A 85 7.59 13.54 22.89
CA TYR A 85 8.80 14.26 23.25
C TYR A 85 9.89 14.16 22.15
N ALA A 86 10.16 12.95 21.64
CA ALA A 86 11.11 12.72 20.55
C ALA A 86 10.73 13.51 19.28
N LEU A 87 9.45 13.51 18.92
CA LEU A 87 8.92 14.25 17.77
C LEU A 87 9.09 15.76 17.93
N ALA A 88 8.81 16.30 19.12
CA ALA A 88 9.02 17.72 19.41
C ALA A 88 10.50 18.12 19.31
N LEU A 89 11.41 17.25 19.76
CA LEU A 89 12.85 17.46 19.62
C LEU A 89 13.29 17.37 18.15
N LEU A 90 12.75 16.40 17.40
CA LEU A 90 13.05 16.22 15.98
C LEU A 90 12.61 17.43 15.14
N ALA A 91 11.45 18.01 15.46
CA ALA A 91 10.98 19.24 14.84
C ALA A 91 11.92 20.42 15.12
N ARG A 92 12.40 20.58 16.36
CA ARG A 92 13.38 21.61 16.74
C ARG A 92 14.71 21.45 16.01
N ALA A 93 15.09 20.21 15.68
CA ALA A 93 16.30 19.91 14.93
C ALA A 93 16.14 20.10 13.40
N ASN A 94 14.92 20.38 12.92
CA ASN A 94 14.59 20.48 11.49
C ASN A 94 14.92 19.20 10.67
N GLU A 95 14.87 18.04 11.32
CA GLU A 95 15.17 16.72 10.72
C GLU A 95 13.89 15.88 10.48
N GLN A 96 12.72 16.41 10.87
CA GLN A 96 11.45 15.69 10.87
C GLN A 96 11.02 15.23 9.49
N GLU A 97 11.15 16.08 8.48
CA GLU A 97 10.71 15.76 7.11
C GLU A 97 11.52 14.60 6.53
N ALA A 98 12.85 14.63 6.68
CA ALA A 98 13.73 13.59 6.17
C ALA A 98 13.49 12.24 6.88
N ALA A 99 13.27 12.24 8.20
CA ALA A 99 12.97 11.03 8.95
C ALA A 99 11.59 10.44 8.59
N ALA A 100 10.58 11.29 8.44
CA ALA A 100 9.23 10.86 8.06
C ALA A 100 9.18 10.36 6.62
N ALA A 101 9.93 10.96 5.70
CA ALA A 101 10.09 10.46 4.32
C ALA A 101 10.66 9.04 4.32
N ARG A 102 11.73 8.79 5.07
CA ARG A 102 12.35 7.45 5.18
C ARG A 102 11.39 6.43 5.80
N HIS A 103 10.61 6.83 6.81
CA HIS A 103 9.58 5.99 7.41
C HIS A 103 8.48 5.62 6.41
N ALA A 104 7.94 6.60 5.68
CA ALA A 104 6.90 6.36 4.68
C ALA A 104 7.42 5.46 3.53
N ASP A 105 8.65 5.68 3.08
CA ASP A 105 9.29 4.87 2.04
C ASP A 105 9.52 3.43 2.47
N TYR A 106 9.94 3.21 3.73
CA TYR A 106 10.08 1.88 4.30
C TYR A 106 8.77 1.11 4.23
N TYR A 107 7.68 1.66 4.76
CA TYR A 107 6.39 0.95 4.79
C TYR A 107 5.77 0.79 3.40
N ARG A 108 6.01 1.73 2.48
CA ARG A 108 5.66 1.56 1.07
C ARG A 108 6.40 0.39 0.42
N LYS A 109 7.71 0.23 0.67
CA LYS A 109 8.50 -0.90 0.15
C LYS A 109 8.11 -2.21 0.82
N PHE A 110 8.02 -2.22 2.14
CA PHE A 110 7.60 -3.35 2.97
C PHE A 110 6.26 -3.94 2.49
N ALA A 111 5.30 -3.07 2.13
CA ALA A 111 4.00 -3.50 1.63
C ALA A 111 4.07 -4.28 0.30
N LYS A 112 5.08 -4.03 -0.55
CA LYS A 112 5.26 -4.74 -1.83
C LYS A 112 5.75 -6.18 -1.62
N GLU A 113 6.62 -6.41 -0.63
CA GLU A 113 7.42 -7.63 -0.49
C GLU A 113 6.73 -8.80 0.25
N LYS A 114 5.40 -8.72 0.45
CA LYS A 114 4.57 -9.78 1.08
C LYS A 114 4.92 -10.16 2.54
N HIS A 115 5.87 -9.50 3.20
CA HIS A 115 6.27 -9.75 4.60
C HIS A 115 5.17 -9.52 5.67
N TRP A 116 4.03 -8.94 5.31
CA TRP A 116 3.00 -8.53 6.27
C TRP A 116 2.16 -9.66 6.88
N ARG A 117 2.21 -10.89 6.32
CA ARG A 117 1.46 -12.05 6.86
C ARG A 117 1.90 -12.44 8.27
N GLU A 118 3.14 -12.12 8.60
CA GLU A 118 3.79 -12.50 9.86
C GLU A 118 3.77 -11.37 10.90
N VAL A 119 3.40 -10.15 10.48
CA VAL A 119 3.53 -8.97 11.33
C VAL A 119 2.17 -8.50 11.84
N GLU A 120 1.91 -8.75 13.12
CA GLU A 120 0.77 -8.19 13.84
C GLU A 120 1.02 -6.69 14.11
N ASN A 121 0.02 -5.85 13.81
CA ASN A 121 -0.03 -4.40 14.13
C ASN A 121 0.98 -3.47 13.42
N THR A 122 1.02 -3.47 12.08
CA THR A 122 1.71 -2.42 11.28
C THR A 122 0.79 -1.32 10.74
N PHE A 123 -0.53 -1.46 10.85
CA PHE A 123 -1.47 -0.50 10.26
C PHE A 123 -1.28 0.92 10.77
N GLU A 124 -1.08 1.10 12.09
CA GLU A 124 -0.82 2.43 12.67
C GLU A 124 0.45 3.09 12.09
N GLN A 125 1.47 2.29 11.77
CA GLN A 125 2.69 2.80 11.14
C GLN A 125 2.42 3.21 9.70
N ILE A 126 1.65 2.41 8.97
CA ILE A 126 1.25 2.74 7.60
C ILE A 126 0.35 4.00 7.59
N GLU A 127 -0.55 4.15 8.56
CA GLU A 127 -1.42 5.32 8.67
C GLU A 127 -0.64 6.60 8.92
N GLN A 128 0.44 6.56 9.71
CA GLN A 128 1.34 7.72 9.86
C GLN A 128 2.12 8.03 8.58
N GLY A 129 2.59 6.99 7.87
CA GLY A 129 3.19 7.16 6.56
C GLY A 129 2.21 7.79 5.55
N TRP A 130 0.94 7.36 5.60
CA TRP A 130 -0.15 7.91 4.79
C TRP A 130 -0.41 9.39 5.07
N GLU A 131 -0.55 9.77 6.34
CA GLU A 131 -0.75 11.17 6.75
C GLU A 131 0.39 12.06 6.26
N TRP A 132 1.64 11.58 6.32
CA TRP A 132 2.80 12.30 5.82
C TRP A 132 2.78 12.45 4.29
N VAL A 133 2.52 11.36 3.55
CA VAL A 133 2.44 11.40 2.08
C VAL A 133 1.34 12.36 1.61
N GLN A 134 0.18 12.32 2.25
CA GLN A 134 -0.95 13.20 1.93
C GLN A 134 -0.60 14.69 2.07
N THR A 135 0.29 15.03 3.01
CA THR A 135 0.62 16.42 3.36
C THR A 135 1.85 16.96 2.63
N HIS A 136 2.85 16.11 2.36
CA HIS A 136 4.16 16.55 1.84
C HIS A 136 4.49 16.04 0.44
N LYS A 137 3.88 14.94 -0.01
CA LYS A 137 4.19 14.25 -1.27
C LYS A 137 2.92 13.74 -1.99
N PRO A 138 1.99 14.63 -2.38
CA PRO A 138 0.74 14.23 -3.02
C PRO A 138 0.95 13.39 -4.29
N GLU A 139 2.05 13.60 -5.01
CA GLU A 139 2.45 12.80 -6.18
C GLU A 139 2.71 11.32 -5.86
N HIS A 140 2.91 10.98 -4.58
CA HIS A 140 3.13 9.61 -4.13
C HIS A 140 1.89 8.93 -3.56
N ILE A 141 0.72 9.59 -3.56
CA ILE A 141 -0.52 9.01 -3.05
C ILE A 141 -0.93 7.75 -3.81
N VAL A 142 -1.02 7.82 -5.15
CA VAL A 142 -1.41 6.65 -5.97
C VAL A 142 -0.42 5.49 -5.79
N PRO A 143 0.92 5.70 -5.89
CA PRO A 143 1.90 4.67 -5.58
C PRO A 143 1.81 4.11 -4.16
N PHE A 144 1.54 4.95 -3.15
CA PHE A 144 1.46 4.54 -1.76
C PHE A 144 0.24 3.64 -1.54
N VAL A 145 -0.95 4.09 -1.96
CA VAL A 145 -2.18 3.29 -1.82
C VAL A 145 -2.04 1.98 -2.59
N GLY A 146 -1.49 1.99 -3.80
CA GLY A 146 -1.22 0.77 -4.57
C GLY A 146 -0.28 -0.21 -3.87
N ALA A 147 0.76 0.29 -3.18
CA ALA A 147 1.70 -0.56 -2.45
C ALA A 147 1.05 -1.24 -1.24
N VAL A 148 0.25 -0.51 -0.48
CA VAL A 148 -0.42 -1.00 0.75
C VAL A 148 -1.74 -1.70 0.47
N GLN A 149 -2.20 -1.68 -0.77
CA GLN A 149 -3.47 -2.24 -1.19
C GLN A 149 -3.62 -3.72 -0.83
N ARG A 150 -2.59 -4.54 -1.11
CA ARG A 150 -2.61 -5.97 -0.78
C ARG A 150 -2.74 -6.20 0.73
N PHE A 151 -2.11 -5.34 1.53
CA PHE A 151 -2.18 -5.38 2.98
C PHE A 151 -3.60 -5.10 3.48
N LEU A 152 -4.22 -4.01 3.01
CA LEU A 152 -5.57 -3.61 3.41
C LEU A 152 -6.62 -4.67 3.03
N ASN A 153 -6.52 -5.18 1.80
CA ASN A 153 -7.40 -6.25 1.32
C ASN A 153 -7.29 -7.52 2.16
N THR A 154 -6.08 -7.98 2.46
CA THR A 154 -5.93 -9.26 3.17
C THR A 154 -6.25 -9.16 4.67
N ARG A 155 -6.12 -7.98 5.26
CA ARG A 155 -6.50 -7.73 6.66
C ARG A 155 -7.96 -7.34 6.83
N GLY A 156 -8.75 -7.32 5.74
CA GLY A 156 -10.17 -7.01 5.80
C GLY A 156 -10.45 -5.58 6.25
N ARG A 157 -9.68 -4.61 5.74
CA ARG A 157 -9.84 -3.16 6.00
C ARG A 157 -10.32 -2.37 4.78
N PRO A 158 -11.45 -2.76 4.15
CA PRO A 158 -11.92 -2.12 2.93
C PRO A 158 -12.43 -0.69 3.16
N LEU A 159 -12.90 -0.36 4.36
CA LEU A 159 -13.39 0.99 4.67
C LEU A 159 -12.24 1.99 4.79
N GLU A 160 -11.13 1.57 5.40
CA GLU A 160 -9.93 2.38 5.50
C GLU A 160 -9.25 2.55 4.13
N GLU A 161 -9.24 1.50 3.30
CA GLU A 161 -8.79 1.58 1.91
C GLU A 161 -9.63 2.58 1.11
N LEU A 162 -10.96 2.49 1.21
CA LEU A 162 -11.87 3.41 0.55
C LEU A 162 -11.63 4.86 0.98
N ARG A 163 -11.47 5.11 2.29
CA ARG A 163 -11.15 6.44 2.83
C ARG A 163 -9.85 7.01 2.23
N TRP A 164 -8.79 6.21 2.13
CA TRP A 164 -7.51 6.66 1.56
C TRP A 164 -7.64 6.95 0.07
N LEU A 165 -8.34 6.08 -0.67
CA LEU A 165 -8.60 6.28 -2.10
C LEU A 165 -9.44 7.52 -2.39
N GLU A 166 -10.47 7.80 -1.58
CA GLU A 166 -11.32 8.98 -1.73
C GLU A 166 -10.55 10.29 -1.49
N VAL A 167 -9.63 10.30 -0.52
CA VAL A 167 -8.73 11.44 -0.30
C VAL A 167 -7.81 11.64 -1.50
N GLY A 168 -7.21 10.55 -2.00
CA GLY A 168 -6.36 10.61 -3.19
C GLY A 168 -7.14 11.10 -4.42
N LEU A 169 -8.39 10.67 -4.58
CA LEU A 169 -9.24 11.06 -5.70
C LEU A 169 -9.48 12.57 -5.71
N LYS A 170 -9.85 13.14 -4.56
CA LYS A 170 -10.05 14.59 -4.41
C LYS A 170 -8.79 15.38 -4.76
N GLN A 171 -7.63 14.89 -4.36
CA GLN A 171 -6.36 15.56 -4.68
C GLN A 171 -6.01 15.45 -6.16
N ALA A 172 -6.15 14.28 -6.78
CA ALA A 172 -5.91 14.09 -8.21
C ALA A 172 -6.84 14.99 -9.05
N GLN A 173 -8.11 15.13 -8.65
CA GLN A 173 -9.06 16.04 -9.27
C GLN A 173 -8.65 17.51 -9.11
N ALA A 174 -8.24 17.92 -7.91
CA ALA A 174 -7.76 19.29 -7.66
C ALA A 174 -6.48 19.62 -8.44
N ALA A 175 -5.62 18.63 -8.66
CA ALA A 175 -4.39 18.75 -9.44
C ALA A 175 -4.60 18.54 -10.96
N ALA A 176 -5.83 18.29 -11.41
CA ALA A 176 -6.17 17.95 -12.80
C ALA A 176 -5.37 16.75 -13.37
N GLN A 177 -4.98 15.80 -12.52
CA GLN A 177 -4.24 14.60 -12.90
C GLN A 177 -5.22 13.50 -13.37
N ARG A 178 -5.72 13.64 -14.61
CA ARG A 178 -6.75 12.73 -15.16
C ARG A 178 -6.35 11.25 -15.09
N LYS A 179 -5.11 10.90 -15.43
CA LYS A 179 -4.65 9.49 -15.37
C LYS A 179 -4.72 8.91 -13.95
N ASP A 180 -4.32 9.69 -12.95
CA ASP A 180 -4.35 9.27 -11.54
C ASP A 180 -5.80 9.17 -11.03
N GLU A 181 -6.67 10.09 -11.45
CA GLU A 181 -8.11 10.05 -11.19
C GLU A 181 -8.74 8.74 -11.70
N GLY A 182 -8.47 8.37 -12.96
CA GLY A 182 -8.96 7.10 -13.52
C GLY A 182 -8.44 5.88 -12.77
N THR A 183 -7.16 5.88 -12.37
CA THR A 183 -6.55 4.80 -11.60
C THR A 183 -7.21 4.65 -10.22
N LEU A 184 -7.47 5.77 -9.54
CA LEU A 184 -8.10 5.81 -8.23
C LEU A 184 -9.55 5.35 -8.29
N LEU A 185 -10.33 5.81 -9.27
CA LEU A 185 -11.71 5.36 -9.50
C LEU A 185 -11.79 3.85 -9.75
N ASN A 186 -10.88 3.29 -10.57
CA ASN A 186 -10.81 1.85 -10.79
C ASN A 186 -10.49 1.07 -9.50
N ASN A 187 -9.64 1.63 -8.62
CA ASN A 187 -9.34 1.02 -7.32
C ASN A 187 -10.54 1.11 -6.35
N ILE A 188 -11.22 2.26 -6.28
CA ILE A 188 -12.44 2.47 -5.48
C ILE A 188 -13.52 1.48 -5.90
N ALA A 189 -13.74 1.35 -7.20
CA ALA A 189 -14.68 0.41 -7.78
C ALA A 189 -14.41 -1.03 -7.33
N ARG A 190 -13.14 -1.43 -7.30
CA ARG A 190 -12.73 -2.77 -6.85
C ARG A 190 -13.03 -3.01 -5.38
N VAL A 191 -12.84 -2.00 -4.53
CA VAL A 191 -13.21 -2.08 -3.11
C VAL A 191 -14.73 -2.22 -2.96
N TYR A 192 -15.52 -1.48 -3.72
CA TYR A 192 -16.99 -1.64 -3.72
C TYR A 192 -17.43 -3.03 -4.19
N ASP A 193 -16.81 -3.59 -5.23
CA ASP A 193 -17.12 -4.95 -5.68
C ASP A 193 -16.76 -6.00 -4.62
N ALA A 194 -15.60 -5.88 -3.97
CA ALA A 194 -15.20 -6.74 -2.86
C ALA A 194 -16.17 -6.66 -1.66
N LEU A 195 -16.79 -5.50 -1.45
CA LEU A 195 -17.85 -5.28 -0.46
C LEU A 195 -19.24 -5.75 -0.93
N GLY A 196 -19.37 -6.27 -2.15
CA GLY A 196 -20.64 -6.69 -2.75
C GLY A 196 -21.53 -5.55 -3.25
N GLN A 197 -21.06 -4.30 -3.21
CA GLN A 197 -21.77 -3.10 -3.69
C GLN A 197 -21.55 -2.92 -5.20
N ARG A 198 -22.01 -3.89 -5.99
CA ARG A 198 -21.67 -4.05 -7.41
C ARG A 198 -22.16 -2.92 -8.30
N GLU A 199 -23.31 -2.33 -8.01
CA GLU A 199 -23.84 -1.20 -8.77
C GLU A 199 -22.95 0.04 -8.59
N LYS A 200 -22.48 0.30 -7.36
CA LYS A 200 -21.52 1.37 -7.10
C LYS A 200 -20.19 1.10 -7.79
N ALA A 201 -19.72 -0.15 -7.75
CA ALA A 201 -18.51 -0.56 -8.45
C ALA A 201 -18.60 -0.25 -9.95
N LEU A 202 -19.70 -0.63 -10.61
CA LEU A 202 -19.92 -0.33 -12.03
C LEU A 202 -19.89 1.18 -12.32
N THR A 203 -20.58 1.99 -11.52
CA THR A 203 -20.55 3.46 -11.71
C THR A 203 -19.13 4.02 -11.65
N GLN A 204 -18.32 3.57 -10.70
CA GLN A 204 -16.95 4.03 -10.54
C GLN A 204 -16.03 3.50 -11.66
N TYR A 205 -16.21 2.24 -12.09
CA TYR A 205 -15.47 1.69 -13.23
C TYR A 205 -15.82 2.39 -14.55
N GLU A 206 -17.09 2.73 -14.80
CA GLU A 206 -17.51 3.44 -16.01
C GLU A 206 -16.89 4.85 -16.09
N GLN A 207 -16.81 5.55 -14.95
CA GLN A 207 -16.09 6.82 -14.86
C GLN A 207 -14.59 6.63 -15.13
N ALA A 208 -13.96 5.63 -14.49
CA ALA A 208 -12.57 5.29 -14.75
C ALA A 208 -12.31 4.98 -16.24
N LEU A 209 -13.19 4.21 -16.86
CA LEU A 209 -13.09 3.81 -18.27
C LEU A 209 -13.14 5.01 -19.22
N ALA A 210 -14.06 5.94 -18.98
CA ALA A 210 -14.16 7.17 -19.76
C ALA A 210 -12.85 7.98 -19.68
N ILE A 211 -12.26 8.07 -18.49
CA ILE A 211 -10.99 8.76 -18.27
C ILE A 211 -9.83 8.04 -18.96
N MET A 212 -9.71 6.71 -18.82
CA MET A 212 -8.64 5.94 -19.46
C MET A 212 -8.65 6.12 -20.97
N ARG A 213 -9.84 6.17 -21.58
CA ARG A 213 -10.03 6.47 -23.01
C ARG A 213 -9.63 7.90 -23.36
N GLU A 214 -10.05 8.88 -22.56
CA GLU A 214 -9.73 10.30 -22.75
C GLU A 214 -8.21 10.55 -22.73
N VAL A 215 -7.49 9.93 -21.79
CA VAL A 215 -6.04 10.10 -21.66
C VAL A 215 -5.23 9.15 -22.56
N GLY A 216 -5.90 8.28 -23.32
CA GLY A 216 -5.27 7.30 -24.22
C GLY A 216 -4.51 6.17 -23.51
N ASP A 217 -4.82 5.88 -22.24
CA ASP A 217 -4.20 4.77 -21.50
C ASP A 217 -4.87 3.44 -21.86
N ARG A 218 -4.39 2.82 -22.94
CA ARG A 218 -4.91 1.54 -23.44
C ARG A 218 -4.76 0.40 -22.42
N SER A 219 -3.66 0.34 -21.69
CA SER A 219 -3.47 -0.70 -20.67
C SER A 219 -4.46 -0.53 -19.51
N GLY A 220 -4.68 0.71 -19.06
CA GLY A 220 -5.71 1.07 -18.08
C GLY A 220 -7.13 0.77 -18.56
N GLU A 221 -7.44 1.04 -19.83
CA GLU A 221 -8.72 0.73 -20.46
C GLU A 221 -9.00 -0.78 -20.44
N GLY A 222 -8.05 -1.59 -20.92
CA GLY A 222 -8.19 -3.05 -20.93
C GLY A 222 -8.39 -3.62 -19.53
N THR A 223 -7.63 -3.12 -18.54
CA THR A 223 -7.77 -3.52 -17.14
C THR A 223 -9.14 -3.18 -16.58
N THR A 224 -9.65 -1.98 -16.87
CA THR A 224 -10.95 -1.51 -16.39
C THR A 224 -12.10 -2.32 -17.00
N LEU A 225 -12.05 -2.62 -18.31
CA LEU A 225 -13.03 -3.47 -19.00
C LEU A 225 -13.06 -4.88 -18.42
N ASN A 226 -11.91 -5.50 -18.16
CA ASN A 226 -11.83 -6.81 -17.52
C ASN A 226 -12.48 -6.79 -16.12
N ASN A 227 -12.34 -5.70 -15.36
CA ASN A 227 -12.98 -5.58 -14.05
C ASN A 227 -14.50 -5.38 -14.15
N ILE A 228 -14.97 -4.53 -15.07
CA ILE A 228 -16.41 -4.36 -15.36
C ILE A 228 -17.04 -5.70 -15.72
N ALA A 229 -16.38 -6.47 -16.60
CA ALA A 229 -16.81 -7.79 -17.00
C ALA A 229 -16.94 -8.76 -15.81
N ALA A 230 -15.99 -8.71 -14.86
CA ALA A 230 -16.05 -9.51 -13.64
C ALA A 230 -17.27 -9.18 -12.79
N VAL A 231 -17.60 -7.89 -12.65
CA VAL A 231 -18.80 -7.44 -11.93
C VAL A 231 -20.08 -7.92 -12.63
N TYR A 232 -20.18 -7.80 -13.95
CA TYR A 232 -21.32 -8.35 -14.72
C TYR A 232 -21.45 -9.86 -14.56
N SER A 233 -20.34 -10.60 -14.58
CA SER A 233 -20.34 -12.04 -14.36
C SER A 233 -20.83 -12.38 -12.95
N ALA A 234 -20.41 -11.63 -11.93
CA ALA A 234 -20.85 -11.81 -10.55
C ALA A 234 -22.35 -11.47 -10.36
N LEU A 235 -22.89 -10.56 -11.17
CA LEU A 235 -24.33 -10.25 -11.25
C LEU A 235 -25.14 -11.25 -12.08
N GLY A 236 -24.50 -12.27 -12.67
CA GLY A 236 -25.15 -13.27 -13.52
C GLY A 236 -25.41 -12.80 -14.96
N GLN A 237 -24.97 -11.61 -15.35
CA GLN A 237 -25.11 -11.06 -16.70
C GLN A 237 -23.97 -11.56 -17.60
N LYS A 238 -23.99 -12.86 -17.91
CA LYS A 238 -22.85 -13.57 -18.52
C LYS A 238 -22.53 -13.09 -19.93
N GLU A 239 -23.54 -12.78 -20.74
CA GLU A 239 -23.35 -12.31 -22.11
C GLU A 239 -22.67 -10.93 -22.14
N LYS A 240 -23.10 -10.02 -21.27
CA LYS A 240 -22.44 -8.72 -21.12
C LYS A 240 -21.00 -8.86 -20.60
N ALA A 241 -20.78 -9.78 -19.66
CA ALA A 241 -19.43 -10.06 -19.18
C ALA A 241 -18.51 -10.52 -20.32
N LEU A 242 -18.98 -11.44 -21.18
CA LEU A 242 -18.21 -11.89 -22.36
C LEU A 242 -17.87 -10.73 -23.29
N GLU A 243 -18.84 -9.87 -23.63
CA GLU A 243 -18.61 -8.71 -24.49
C GLU A 243 -17.48 -7.80 -23.94
N GLN A 244 -17.54 -7.49 -22.64
CA GLN A 244 -16.53 -6.63 -22.00
C GLN A 244 -15.17 -7.33 -21.88
N TYR A 245 -15.14 -8.64 -21.60
CA TYR A 245 -13.89 -9.40 -21.58
C TYR A 245 -13.27 -9.53 -22.97
N GLU A 246 -14.04 -9.68 -24.03
CA GLU A 246 -13.54 -9.76 -25.40
C GLU A 246 -12.92 -8.43 -25.85
N GLN A 247 -13.54 -7.30 -25.49
CA GLN A 247 -12.94 -5.98 -25.67
C GLN A 247 -11.62 -5.85 -24.88
N ALA A 248 -11.61 -6.22 -23.60
CA ALA A 248 -10.39 -6.21 -22.79
C ALA A 248 -9.29 -7.08 -23.41
N LEU A 249 -9.63 -8.28 -23.88
CA LEU A 249 -8.69 -9.24 -24.48
C LEU A 249 -8.03 -8.67 -25.74
N ALA A 250 -8.80 -8.03 -26.61
CA ALA A 250 -8.28 -7.38 -27.80
C ALA A 250 -7.23 -6.30 -27.43
N ILE A 251 -7.53 -5.51 -26.40
CA ILE A 251 -6.62 -4.47 -25.90
C ILE A 251 -5.36 -5.08 -25.28
N MET A 252 -5.49 -6.12 -24.45
CA MET A 252 -4.33 -6.77 -23.82
C MET A 252 -3.36 -7.32 -24.88
N ARG A 253 -3.90 -7.86 -25.97
CA ARG A 253 -3.11 -8.29 -27.15
C ARG A 253 -2.47 -7.12 -27.87
N GLU A 254 -3.21 -6.05 -28.11
CA GLU A 254 -2.74 -4.82 -28.77
C GLU A 254 -1.53 -4.22 -28.04
N VAL A 255 -1.61 -4.12 -26.71
CA VAL A 255 -0.53 -3.54 -25.88
C VAL A 255 0.57 -4.55 -25.51
N GLY A 256 0.43 -5.81 -25.92
CA GLY A 256 1.40 -6.88 -25.62
C GLY A 256 1.44 -7.32 -24.16
N ASP A 257 0.41 -7.04 -23.36
CA ASP A 257 0.31 -7.51 -21.98
C ASP A 257 -0.11 -8.98 -21.92
N ARG A 258 0.88 -9.86 -21.98
CA ARG A 258 0.68 -11.31 -21.93
C ARG A 258 0.07 -11.78 -20.60
N SER A 259 0.42 -11.14 -19.49
CA SER A 259 -0.16 -11.49 -18.19
C SER A 259 -1.64 -11.12 -18.12
N GLY A 260 -1.98 -9.93 -18.62
CA GLY A 260 -3.36 -9.46 -18.76
C GLY A 260 -4.17 -10.33 -19.72
N GLU A 261 -3.58 -10.74 -20.84
CA GLU A 261 -4.21 -11.64 -21.81
C GLU A 261 -4.57 -13.00 -21.18
N GLY A 262 -3.60 -13.66 -20.53
CA GLY A 262 -3.83 -14.94 -19.86
C GLY A 262 -4.91 -14.84 -18.77
N THR A 263 -4.90 -13.75 -17.99
CA THR A 263 -5.92 -13.50 -16.95
C THR A 263 -7.31 -13.33 -17.56
N THR A 264 -7.42 -12.58 -18.66
CA THR A 264 -8.69 -12.30 -19.33
C THR A 264 -9.27 -13.59 -19.96
N LEU A 265 -8.44 -14.39 -20.64
CA LEU A 265 -8.84 -15.68 -21.20
C LEU A 265 -9.36 -16.65 -20.13
N ASN A 266 -8.69 -16.73 -18.98
CA ASN A 266 -9.15 -17.53 -17.85
C ASN A 266 -10.52 -17.07 -17.33
N ASN A 267 -10.77 -15.75 -17.30
CA ASN A 267 -12.07 -15.23 -16.89
C ASN A 267 -13.18 -15.53 -17.90
N ILE A 268 -12.90 -15.40 -19.20
CA ILE A 268 -13.81 -15.82 -20.29
C ILE A 268 -14.14 -17.31 -20.16
N ALA A 269 -13.13 -18.14 -19.92
CA ALA A 269 -13.30 -19.58 -19.72
C ALA A 269 -14.27 -19.90 -18.58
N ARG A 270 -14.12 -19.21 -17.44
CA ARG A 270 -15.04 -19.33 -16.29
C ARG A 270 -16.47 -18.93 -16.62
N VAL A 271 -16.66 -17.93 -17.47
CA VAL A 271 -18.01 -17.54 -17.92
C VAL A 271 -18.62 -18.61 -18.82
N TYR A 272 -17.86 -19.14 -19.79
CA TYR A 272 -18.34 -20.25 -20.63
C TYR A 272 -18.67 -21.50 -19.82
N ASP A 273 -17.85 -21.84 -18.82
CA ASP A 273 -18.11 -22.97 -17.93
C ASP A 273 -19.40 -22.78 -17.12
N ALA A 274 -19.61 -21.57 -16.58
CA ALA A 274 -20.85 -21.22 -15.89
C ALA A 274 -22.09 -21.26 -16.80
N LEU A 275 -21.93 -21.05 -18.11
CA LEU A 275 -22.97 -21.21 -19.13
C LEU A 275 -23.13 -22.67 -19.63
N GLY A 276 -22.33 -23.61 -19.11
CA GLY A 276 -22.34 -25.02 -19.54
C GLY A 276 -21.62 -25.28 -20.87
N GLN A 277 -20.96 -24.28 -21.46
CA GLN A 277 -20.26 -24.38 -22.74
C GLN A 277 -18.83 -24.91 -22.55
N ARG A 278 -18.72 -26.17 -22.11
CA ARG A 278 -17.47 -26.78 -21.65
C ARG A 278 -16.33 -26.78 -22.67
N GLU A 279 -16.63 -27.06 -23.95
CA GLU A 279 -15.60 -27.09 -25.00
C GLU A 279 -14.95 -25.72 -25.22
N LYS A 280 -15.78 -24.65 -25.22
CA LYS A 280 -15.29 -23.29 -25.31
C LYS A 280 -14.49 -22.92 -24.06
N ALA A 281 -14.98 -23.26 -22.87
CA ALA A 281 -14.26 -23.02 -21.63
C ALA A 281 -12.88 -23.69 -21.65
N LEU A 282 -12.80 -24.97 -22.01
CA LEU A 282 -11.55 -25.72 -22.11
C LEU A 282 -10.57 -25.06 -23.07
N THR A 283 -11.03 -24.69 -24.26
CA THR A 283 -10.20 -24.00 -25.27
C THR A 283 -9.57 -22.72 -24.70
N GLN A 284 -10.37 -21.91 -23.99
CA GLN A 284 -9.89 -20.66 -23.38
C GLN A 284 -8.94 -20.92 -22.20
N TYR A 285 -9.20 -21.94 -21.37
CA TYR A 285 -8.29 -22.34 -20.30
C TYR A 285 -6.94 -22.85 -20.82
N GLU A 286 -6.93 -23.63 -21.90
CA GLU A 286 -5.70 -24.12 -22.52
C GLU A 286 -4.83 -22.98 -23.06
N GLN A 287 -5.45 -22.00 -23.72
CA GLN A 287 -4.76 -20.78 -24.16
C GLN A 287 -4.22 -20.00 -22.97
N ALA A 288 -5.04 -19.75 -21.94
CA ALA A 288 -4.60 -19.06 -20.73
C ALA A 288 -3.42 -19.76 -20.06
N LEU A 289 -3.45 -21.08 -19.93
CA LEU A 289 -2.39 -21.88 -19.34
C LEU A 289 -1.09 -21.80 -20.13
N ALA A 290 -1.16 -21.87 -21.47
CA ALA A 290 0.02 -21.73 -22.31
C ALA A 290 0.71 -20.37 -22.11
N ILE A 291 -0.07 -19.30 -22.03
CA ILE A 291 0.45 -17.94 -21.78
C ILE A 291 1.02 -17.83 -20.36
N MET A 292 0.32 -18.36 -19.36
CA MET A 292 0.78 -18.28 -17.97
C MET A 292 2.10 -19.06 -17.75
N ARG A 293 2.32 -20.15 -18.49
CA ARG A 293 3.62 -20.85 -18.53
C ARG A 293 4.71 -19.98 -19.16
N GLU A 294 4.42 -19.37 -20.31
CA GLU A 294 5.35 -18.44 -20.97
C GLU A 294 5.77 -17.28 -20.06
N VAL A 295 4.83 -16.69 -19.32
CA VAL A 295 5.09 -15.59 -18.38
C VAL A 295 5.85 -16.07 -17.13
N GLY A 296 5.49 -17.24 -16.61
CA GLY A 296 6.12 -17.85 -15.44
C GLY A 296 7.59 -18.21 -15.68
N ASP A 297 7.89 -18.81 -16.83
CA ASP A 297 9.26 -19.20 -17.21
C ASP A 297 10.20 -18.00 -17.43
N ARG A 298 9.66 -16.82 -17.75
CA ARG A 298 10.45 -15.57 -17.86
C ARG A 298 10.75 -14.91 -16.51
N SER A 299 10.12 -15.37 -15.44
CA SER A 299 10.21 -14.77 -14.09
C SER A 299 11.07 -15.59 -13.12
N GLY A 300 11.60 -16.74 -13.55
CA GLY A 300 12.49 -17.63 -12.78
C GLY A 300 13.90 -17.64 -13.37
#